data_AF-A0A2F0A495-F1
#
_entry.id   AF-A0A2F0A495-F1
#
_cell.length_a   1.000
_cell.length_b   1.000
_cell.length_c   1.000
_cell.angle_alpha   90.00
_cell.angle_beta   90.00
_cell.angle_gamma   90.00
#
_symmetry.space_group_name_H-M   'P 1'
#
loop_
_entity.id
_entity.type
_entity.pdbx_description
1 polymer ?
#
loop_
_entity_poly.entity_id
_entity_poly.type
_entity_poly.pdbx_seq_one_letter_code
_entity_poly.pdbx_strand_id
1 'polypeptide(L)'
;MLAFIFRSFLMTCVVILIVSHRHSLASDHWAFKAPLRSDISIKKSEAIDSYVRSILKIKNLDYRPLASKYQLIRRLSFDLRGFPPSPSEVTKFINDKSNNAWSRLVDEYLESPHFGERMAQNWFDLA
;
A
#
# COMPACT_ATOMS: atom_id res chain seq x y z
N MET A 1 62.79 10.21 19.19
CA MET A 1 61.84 9.11 18.91
C MET A 1 60.44 9.38 19.46
N LEU A 2 60.28 9.83 20.72
CA LEU A 2 58.96 10.13 21.32
C LEU A 2 58.13 11.22 20.60
N ALA A 3 58.76 12.28 20.09
CA ALA A 3 58.03 13.40 19.45
C ALA A 3 57.33 13.04 18.13
N PHE A 4 57.83 12.02 17.41
CA PHE A 4 57.21 11.53 16.16
C PHE A 4 55.95 10.70 16.44
N ILE A 5 55.97 9.93 17.52
CA ILE A 5 54.83 9.11 17.96
C ILE A 5 53.68 10.04 18.38
N PHE A 6 53.98 11.11 19.13
CA PHE A 6 52.96 12.06 19.60
C PHE A 6 52.31 12.86 18.45
N ARG A 7 53.09 13.24 17.43
CA ARG A 7 52.60 13.96 16.25
C ARG A 7 51.75 13.07 15.33
N SER A 8 52.12 11.80 15.21
CA SER A 8 51.33 10.78 14.49
C SER A 8 50.01 10.49 15.21
N PHE A 9 50.02 10.41 16.54
CA PHE A 9 48.82 10.20 17.36
C PHE A 9 47.87 11.40 17.36
N LEU A 10 48.39 12.63 17.38
CA LEU A 10 47.59 13.85 17.29
C LEU A 10 46.89 13.97 15.93
N MET A 11 47.57 13.57 14.85
CA MET A 11 47.02 13.63 13.49
C MET A 11 45.97 12.53 13.24
N THR A 12 46.15 11.32 13.79
CA THR A 12 45.11 10.27 13.73
C THR A 12 43.89 10.60 14.58
N CYS A 13 44.06 11.21 15.76
CA CYS A 13 42.92 11.70 16.56
C CYS A 13 42.11 12.79 15.84
N VAL A 14 42.77 13.70 15.12
CA VAL A 14 42.08 14.75 14.35
C VAL A 14 41.33 14.16 13.14
N VAL A 15 41.89 13.15 12.45
CA VAL A 15 41.18 12.45 11.35
C VAL A 15 39.97 11.66 11.86
N ILE A 16 40.05 11.03 13.03
CA ILE A 16 38.91 10.31 13.64
C ILE A 16 37.80 11.28 14.07
N LEU A 17 38.15 12.49 14.55
CA LEU A 17 37.19 13.54 14.88
C LEU A 17 36.56 14.18 13.63
N ILE A 18 37.28 14.27 12.51
CA ILE A 18 36.75 14.77 11.22
C ILE A 18 35.86 13.71 10.52
N VAL A 19 36.16 12.41 10.70
CA VAL A 19 35.43 11.27 10.11
C VAL A 19 34.26 10.79 10.98
N SER A 20 33.97 11.44 12.11
CA SER A 20 32.65 11.37 12.77
C SER A 20 31.61 12.12 11.94
N HIS A 21 31.42 11.65 10.71
CA HIS A 21 30.34 11.97 9.83
C HIS A 21 29.06 11.64 10.60
N ARG A 22 28.21 12.66 10.76
CA ARG A 22 26.92 12.57 11.44
C ARG A 22 26.19 11.32 10.96
N HIS A 23 26.14 10.27 11.77
CA HIS A 23 25.06 9.31 11.65
C HIS A 23 23.80 10.09 12.04
N SER A 24 23.09 10.58 11.03
CA SER A 24 21.69 10.95 11.16
C SER A 24 21.00 9.75 11.85
N LEU A 25 20.59 9.92 13.11
CA LEU A 25 19.82 8.90 13.84
C LEU A 25 18.45 8.64 13.19
N ALA A 26 18.06 9.45 12.20
CA ALA A 26 16.88 9.23 11.38
C ALA A 26 17.19 8.24 10.26
N SER A 27 16.51 7.09 10.29
CA SER A 27 16.57 6.07 9.24
C SER A 27 16.05 6.62 7.91
N ASP A 28 16.77 6.36 6.82
CA ASP A 28 16.37 6.77 5.48
C ASP A 28 15.19 5.97 4.92
N HIS A 29 14.79 4.91 5.60
CA HIS A 29 13.69 4.05 5.21
C HIS A 29 12.37 4.84 5.24
N TRP A 30 11.58 4.73 4.16
CA TRP A 30 10.36 5.51 3.93
C TRP A 30 9.38 5.48 5.10
N ALA A 31 9.31 4.36 5.83
CA ALA A 31 8.41 4.18 6.97
C ALA A 31 8.71 5.12 8.16
N PHE A 32 9.93 5.66 8.26
CA PHE A 32 10.33 6.57 9.34
C PHE A 32 10.38 8.04 8.89
N LYS A 33 9.99 8.34 7.65
CA LYS A 33 9.89 9.70 7.15
C LYS A 33 8.45 10.18 7.29
N ALA A 34 8.26 11.34 7.92
CA ALA A 34 6.94 11.93 8.05
C ALA A 34 6.35 12.21 6.64
N PRO A 35 5.11 11.79 6.36
CA PRO A 35 4.49 12.03 5.06
C PRO A 35 4.26 13.54 4.87
N LEU A 36 4.70 14.08 3.73
CA LEU A 36 4.45 15.47 3.37
C LEU A 36 3.08 15.58 2.72
N ARG A 37 2.25 16.51 3.19
CA ARG A 37 0.97 16.80 2.55
C ARG A 37 1.23 17.55 1.24
N SER A 38 0.65 17.05 0.15
CA SER A 38 0.69 17.72 -1.14
C SER A 38 -0.31 18.90 -1.18
N ASP A 39 0.11 20.03 -1.76
CA ASP A 39 -0.72 21.23 -1.93
C ASP A 39 -1.60 21.10 -3.19
N ILE A 40 -2.48 20.10 -3.19
CA ILE A 40 -3.34 19.82 -4.33
C ILE A 40 -4.71 20.42 -4.05
N SER A 41 -5.13 21.39 -4.87
CA SER A 41 -6.46 22.00 -4.85
C SER A 41 -7.50 21.09 -5.54
N ILE A 42 -7.61 19.85 -5.06
CA ILE A 42 -8.58 18.85 -5.54
C ILE A 42 -9.37 18.37 -4.33
N LYS A 43 -10.65 18.04 -4.53
CA LYS A 43 -11.45 17.39 -3.49
C LYS A 43 -10.71 16.17 -2.96
N LYS A 44 -10.59 16.04 -1.65
CA LYS A 44 -9.81 14.96 -1.00
C LYS A 44 -10.20 13.56 -1.51
N SER A 45 -11.49 13.34 -1.80
CA SER A 45 -12.02 12.08 -2.33
C SER A 45 -11.53 11.71 -3.73
N GLU A 46 -11.07 12.69 -4.52
CA GLU A 46 -10.65 12.51 -5.92
C GLU A 46 -9.13 12.63 -6.08
N ALA A 47 -8.40 12.92 -5.00
CA ALA A 47 -6.96 13.20 -5.06
C ALA A 47 -6.17 12.00 -5.61
N ILE A 48 -6.50 10.77 -5.18
CA ILE A 48 -5.86 9.54 -5.64
C ILE A 48 -6.14 9.33 -7.12
N ASP A 49 -7.41 9.38 -7.53
CA ASP A 49 -7.81 9.17 -8.92
C ASP A 49 -7.18 10.21 -9.85
N SER A 50 -7.12 11.47 -9.43
CA SER A 50 -6.46 12.52 -10.20
C SER A 50 -4.96 12.28 -10.33
N TYR A 51 -4.30 11.80 -9.27
CA TYR A 51 -2.89 11.45 -9.32
C TYR A 51 -2.64 10.28 -10.26
N VAL A 52 -3.43 9.21 -10.19
CA VAL A 52 -3.32 8.08 -11.11
C VAL A 52 -3.53 8.52 -12.55
N ARG A 53 -4.54 9.37 -12.81
CA ARG A 53 -4.84 9.91 -14.14
C ARG A 53 -3.68 10.73 -14.72
N SER A 54 -2.99 11.53 -13.89
CA SER A 54 -1.86 12.33 -14.36
C SER A 54 -0.69 11.44 -14.80
N ILE A 55 -0.39 10.39 -14.04
CA ILE A 55 0.66 9.42 -14.37
C ILE A 55 0.32 8.61 -15.63
N LEU A 56 -0.94 8.17 -15.76
CA LEU A 56 -1.41 7.46 -16.96
C LEU A 56 -1.27 8.32 -18.22
N LYS A 57 -1.64 9.60 -18.15
CA LYS A 57 -1.48 10.55 -19.26
C LYS A 57 -0.02 10.73 -19.67
N ILE A 58 0.90 10.88 -18.72
CA ILE A 58 2.35 10.98 -19.01
C ILE A 58 2.85 9.72 -19.72
N LYS A 59 2.31 8.56 -19.36
CA LYS A 59 2.68 7.26 -19.95
C LYS A 59 1.92 6.93 -21.23
N ASN A 60 1.05 7.80 -21.74
CA ASN A 60 0.14 7.52 -22.86
C ASN A 60 -0.67 6.23 -22.66
N LEU A 61 -1.18 6.02 -21.45
CA LEU A 61 -2.04 4.90 -21.08
C LEU A 61 -3.43 5.40 -20.67
N ASP A 62 -4.42 4.55 -20.87
CA ASP A 62 -5.80 4.79 -20.45
C ASP A 62 -6.26 3.83 -19.36
N TYR A 63 -7.33 4.21 -18.66
CA TYR A 63 -8.01 3.31 -17.73
C TYR A 63 -8.62 2.13 -18.47
N ARG A 64 -8.57 0.96 -17.84
CA ARG A 64 -9.34 -0.18 -18.31
C ARG A 64 -10.83 0.05 -18.02
N PRO A 65 -11.72 -0.42 -18.90
CA PRO A 65 -13.15 -0.38 -18.65
C PRO A 65 -13.48 -1.15 -17.37
N LEU A 66 -14.59 -0.76 -16.73
CA LEU A 66 -15.10 -1.49 -15.58
C LEU A 66 -15.35 -2.95 -15.97
N ALA A 67 -14.97 -3.87 -15.08
CA ALA A 67 -15.22 -5.28 -15.28
C ALA A 67 -16.74 -5.59 -15.29
N SER A 68 -17.14 -6.66 -15.96
CA SER A 68 -18.54 -7.08 -15.95
C SER A 68 -18.99 -7.47 -14.54
N LYS A 69 -20.29 -7.39 -14.24
CA LYS A 69 -20.81 -7.79 -12.92
C LYS A 69 -20.41 -9.21 -12.52
N TYR A 70 -20.43 -10.15 -13.46
CA TYR A 70 -19.95 -11.53 -13.24
C TYR A 70 -18.47 -11.58 -12.82
N GLN A 71 -17.61 -10.78 -13.48
CA GLN A 71 -16.20 -10.72 -13.13
C GLN A 71 -15.97 -10.06 -11.77
N LEU A 72 -16.73 -9.00 -11.46
CA LEU A 72 -16.63 -8.27 -10.20
C LEU A 72 -16.95 -9.15 -9.00
N ILE A 73 -18.11 -9.83 -8.97
CA ILE A 73 -18.47 -10.71 -7.84
C ILE A 73 -17.51 -11.88 -7.70
N ARG A 74 -17.07 -12.48 -8.82
CA ARG A 74 -16.10 -13.58 -8.77
C ARG A 74 -14.79 -13.13 -8.15
N ARG A 75 -14.23 -12.01 -8.59
CA ARG A 75 -12.98 -11.46 -8.03
C ARG A 75 -13.12 -11.16 -6.54
N LEU A 76 -14.17 -10.40 -6.19
CA LEU A 76 -14.43 -10.04 -4.80
C LEU A 76 -14.53 -11.26 -3.89
N SER A 77 -15.23 -12.32 -4.33
CA SER A 77 -15.37 -13.54 -3.54
C SER A 77 -14.04 -14.25 -3.30
N PHE A 78 -13.18 -14.37 -4.31
CA PHE A 78 -11.86 -14.96 -4.14
C PHE A 78 -10.93 -14.09 -3.30
N ASP A 79 -10.98 -12.77 -3.49
CA ASP A 79 -10.13 -11.83 -2.76
C ASP A 79 -10.49 -11.81 -1.28
N LEU A 80 -11.79 -11.77 -0.94
CA LEU A 80 -12.24 -11.65 0.44
C LEU A 80 -12.46 -12.99 1.14
N ARG A 81 -13.03 -14.00 0.47
CA ARG A 81 -13.41 -15.28 1.11
C ARG A 81 -12.59 -16.48 0.63
N GLY A 82 -11.85 -16.36 -0.47
CA GLY A 82 -10.99 -17.43 -0.99
C GLY A 82 -11.70 -18.52 -1.81
N PHE A 83 -13.00 -18.40 -2.05
CA PHE A 83 -13.79 -19.40 -2.79
C PHE A 83 -14.78 -18.75 -3.76
N PRO A 84 -15.29 -19.48 -4.78
CA PRO A 84 -16.20 -18.90 -5.77
C PRO A 84 -17.56 -18.53 -5.16
N PRO A 85 -18.24 -17.48 -5.67
CA PRO A 85 -19.56 -17.11 -5.20
C PRO A 85 -20.60 -18.17 -5.59
N SER A 86 -21.67 -18.27 -4.81
CA SER A 86 -22.76 -19.20 -5.12
C SER A 86 -23.60 -18.70 -6.31
N PRO A 87 -24.29 -19.60 -7.05
CA PRO A 87 -25.17 -19.18 -8.14
C PRO A 87 -26.28 -18.19 -7.71
N SER A 88 -26.78 -18.31 -6.48
CA SER A 88 -27.80 -17.40 -5.94
C SER A 88 -27.22 -16.02 -5.63
N GLU A 89 -26.02 -15.94 -5.05
CA GLU A 89 -25.31 -14.67 -4.82
C GLU A 89 -25.05 -13.93 -6.15
N VAL A 90 -24.59 -14.66 -7.17
CA VAL A 90 -24.37 -14.11 -8.52
C VAL A 90 -25.66 -13.56 -9.11
N THR A 91 -26.74 -14.34 -9.05
CA THR A 91 -28.05 -13.93 -9.58
C THR A 91 -28.59 -12.69 -8.84
N LYS A 92 -28.48 -12.67 -7.50
CA LYS A 92 -28.87 -11.54 -6.65
C LYS A 92 -28.13 -10.27 -7.07
N PHE A 93 -26.79 -10.31 -7.14
CA PHE A 93 -25.99 -9.13 -7.47
C PHE A 93 -26.19 -8.62 -8.92
N ILE A 94 -26.35 -9.53 -9.87
CA ILE A 94 -26.51 -9.16 -11.28
C ILE A 94 -27.84 -8.46 -11.52
N ASN A 95 -28.91 -8.99 -10.91
CA ASN A 95 -30.25 -8.44 -11.04
C ASN A 95 -30.49 -7.22 -10.15
N ASP A 96 -29.61 -6.95 -9.20
CA ASP A 96 -29.68 -5.76 -8.36
C ASP A 96 -29.35 -4.48 -9.15
N LYS A 97 -30.34 -3.61 -9.30
CA LYS A 97 -30.23 -2.34 -10.02
C LYS A 97 -30.04 -1.14 -9.09
N SER A 98 -29.90 -1.36 -7.78
CA SER A 98 -29.70 -0.25 -6.86
C SER A 98 -28.32 0.40 -7.04
N ASN A 99 -28.23 1.71 -6.78
CA ASN A 99 -26.97 2.45 -6.89
C ASN A 99 -25.91 1.97 -5.87
N ASN A 100 -26.33 1.28 -4.81
CA ASN A 100 -25.46 0.75 -3.76
C ASN A 100 -25.27 -0.78 -3.82
N ALA A 101 -25.66 -1.45 -4.89
CA ALA A 101 -25.56 -2.91 -5.02
C ALA A 101 -24.14 -3.44 -4.81
N TRP A 102 -23.14 -2.71 -5.31
CA TRP A 102 -21.73 -3.05 -5.14
C TRP A 102 -21.28 -2.91 -3.68
N SER A 103 -21.50 -1.75 -3.06
CA SER A 103 -21.10 -1.50 -1.68
C SER A 103 -21.72 -2.51 -0.72
N ARG A 104 -23.02 -2.78 -0.87
CA ARG A 104 -23.72 -3.76 -0.03
C ARG A 104 -23.16 -5.19 -0.18
N LEU A 105 -22.76 -5.59 -1.38
CA LEU A 105 -22.12 -6.88 -1.59
C LEU A 105 -20.74 -6.95 -0.91
N VAL A 106 -19.97 -5.86 -0.98
CA VAL A 106 -18.67 -5.74 -0.29
C VAL A 106 -18.86 -5.87 1.22
N ASP A 107 -19.83 -5.13 1.78
CA ASP A 107 -20.14 -5.18 3.21
C ASP A 107 -20.58 -6.59 3.64
N GLU A 108 -21.48 -7.23 2.88
CA GLU A 108 -21.95 -8.61 3.12
C GLU A 108 -20.79 -9.62 3.15
N TYR A 109 -19.78 -9.46 2.27
CA TYR A 109 -18.61 -10.35 2.23
C TYR A 109 -17.60 -10.05 3.34
N LEU A 110 -17.42 -8.78 3.72
CA LEU A 110 -16.55 -8.40 4.84
C LEU A 110 -17.12 -8.85 6.19
N GLU A 111 -18.44 -8.87 6.34
CA GLU A 111 -19.13 -9.37 7.55
C GLU A 111 -19.11 -10.91 7.67
N SER A 112 -18.79 -11.62 6.58
CA SER A 112 -18.74 -13.09 6.59
C SER A 112 -17.59 -13.62 7.46
N PRO A 113 -17.81 -14.67 8.27
CA PRO A 113 -16.72 -15.33 9.01
C PRO A 113 -15.55 -15.78 8.12
N HIS A 114 -15.86 -16.17 6.88
CA HIS A 114 -14.88 -16.60 5.89
C HIS A 114 -13.87 -15.52 5.51
N PHE A 115 -14.22 -14.24 5.65
CA PHE A 115 -13.26 -13.15 5.47
C PHE A 115 -12.15 -13.21 6.54
N GLY A 116 -12.53 -13.38 7.81
CA GLY A 116 -11.57 -13.54 8.90
C GLY A 116 -10.67 -14.76 8.70
N GLU A 117 -11.26 -15.90 8.31
CA GLU A 117 -10.53 -17.12 7.97
C GLU A 117 -9.52 -16.88 6.84
N ARG A 118 -9.95 -16.25 5.74
CA ARG A 118 -9.10 -15.95 4.59
C ARG A 118 -7.93 -15.04 4.93
N MET A 119 -8.14 -14.04 5.78
CA MET A 119 -7.09 -13.10 6.20
C MET A 119 -6.09 -13.75 7.17
N ALA A 120 -6.57 -14.66 8.03
CA ALA A 120 -5.73 -15.40 8.97
C ALA A 120 -4.85 -16.46 8.29
N GLN A 121 -5.23 -16.98 7.12
CA GLN A 121 -4.45 -18.00 6.38
C GLN A 121 -2.99 -17.65 6.21
N ASN A 122 -2.67 -16.40 5.83
CA ASN A 122 -1.29 -15.97 5.60
C ASN A 122 -0.44 -15.97 6.89
N TRP A 123 -1.08 -16.05 8.06
CA TRP A 123 -0.42 -16.01 9.38
C TRP A 123 -0.30 -17.41 10.00
N PHE A 124 -1.01 -18.41 9.50
CA PHE A 124 -0.93 -19.78 10.03
C PHE A 124 0.42 -20.45 9.74
N ASP A 125 1.08 -20.09 8.64
CA ASP A 125 2.37 -20.69 8.25
C ASP A 125 3.57 -20.17 9.08
N LEU A 126 3.34 -19.22 9.99
CA LEU A 126 4.39 -18.57 10.80
C LEU A 126 4.47 -19.11 12.24
N ALA A 127 3.60 -20.07 12.62
CA ALA A 127 3.46 -20.59 13.98
C ALA A 127 4.13 -21.96 14.19
#